data_AF-A0A0F9R4A5-F1
#
_entry.id   AF-A0A0F9R4A5-F1
#
_cell.length_a   1.000
_cell.length_b   1.000
_cell.length_c   1.000
_cell.angle_alpha   90.00
_cell.angle_beta   90.00
_cell.angle_gamma   90.00
#
_symmetry.space_group_name_H-M   'P 1'
#
loop_
_entity.id
_entity.type
_entity.pdbx_description
1 polymer ?
#
loop_
_entity_poly.entity_id
_entity_poly.type
_entity_poly.pdbx_seq_one_letter_code
_entity_poly.pdbx_strand_id
1 'polypeptide(L)'
;MKTETPGYVSALLRPIPGQATDRKVWSIPLGGVWVPFLTATNAAGETAIPAEALGNPLRLALEKDGTPKFSTSGRPVFRVAKEVADQVRIVKDNFVAGLMAYTESVAKGMPAQFKNQVEAALKAGEPLAQKDADTLADYAASQTPEAAPVSEAEKVLATA
;
A
#
# COMPACT_ATOMS: atom_id res chain seq x y z
N MET A 1 -6.62 -31.43 -18.45
CA MET A 1 -6.14 -30.31 -19.29
C MET A 1 -5.37 -29.34 -18.40
N LYS A 2 -4.12 -29.01 -18.74
CA LYS A 2 -3.43 -27.88 -18.09
C LYS A 2 -4.05 -26.61 -18.66
N THR A 3 -4.74 -25.82 -17.85
CA THR A 3 -5.05 -24.44 -18.20
C THR A 3 -3.73 -23.68 -18.27
N GLU A 4 -3.34 -23.24 -19.47
CA GLU A 4 -2.15 -22.42 -19.63
C GLU A 4 -2.33 -21.11 -18.86
N THR A 5 -1.39 -20.80 -17.98
CA THR A 5 -1.36 -19.53 -17.27
C THR A 5 -1.25 -18.40 -18.30
N PRO A 6 -2.17 -17.42 -18.31
CA PRO A 6 -2.08 -16.30 -19.23
C PRO A 6 -0.70 -15.62 -19.14
N GLY A 7 -0.14 -15.23 -20.28
CA GLY A 7 1.23 -14.69 -20.36
C GLY A 7 1.49 -13.51 -19.42
N TYR A 8 0.48 -12.67 -19.18
CA TYR A 8 0.59 -11.54 -18.25
C TYR A 8 0.76 -11.99 -16.79
N VAL A 9 0.06 -13.05 -16.33
CA VAL A 9 0.22 -13.58 -14.97
C VAL A 9 1.62 -14.15 -14.79
N SER A 10 2.13 -14.86 -15.79
CA SER A 10 3.50 -15.37 -15.78
C SER A 10 4.55 -14.27 -15.70
N ALA A 11 4.29 -13.10 -16.30
CA ALA A 11 5.17 -11.94 -16.20
C ALA A 11 5.16 -11.30 -14.80
N LEU A 12 4.00 -11.26 -14.13
CA LEU A 12 3.88 -10.69 -12.76
C LEU A 12 4.64 -11.49 -11.69
N LEU A 13 4.88 -12.77 -11.92
CA LEU A 13 5.58 -13.65 -10.97
C LEU A 13 7.11 -13.65 -11.15
N ARG A 14 7.64 -12.95 -12.17
CA ARG A 14 9.08 -12.90 -12.44
C ARG A 14 9.75 -11.79 -11.61
N PRO A 15 10.92 -12.05 -10.99
CA PRO A 15 11.69 -11.00 -10.33
C PRO A 15 12.08 -9.90 -11.31
N ILE A 16 11.96 -8.64 -10.89
CA ILE A 16 12.41 -7.47 -11.64
C ILE A 16 13.46 -6.74 -10.80
N PRO A 17 14.60 -6.33 -11.38
CA PRO A 17 15.61 -5.55 -10.65
C PRO A 17 15.01 -4.24 -10.12
N GLY A 18 15.40 -3.86 -8.91
CA GLY A 18 14.92 -2.64 -8.26
C GLY A 18 15.29 -1.39 -9.05
N GLN A 19 14.31 -0.51 -9.30
CA GLN A 19 14.52 0.81 -9.89
C GLN A 19 14.61 1.90 -8.83
N ALA A 20 15.16 3.05 -9.22
CA ALA A 20 15.60 4.17 -8.37
C ALA A 20 14.55 4.76 -7.40
N THR A 21 15.07 5.55 -6.45
CA THR A 21 14.42 6.17 -5.27
C THR A 21 13.51 7.35 -5.60
N ASP A 22 12.59 7.18 -6.54
CA ASP A 22 11.58 8.20 -6.86
C ASP A 22 10.37 8.11 -5.89
N ARG A 23 9.56 9.17 -5.83
CA ARG A 23 8.29 9.18 -5.11
C ARG A 23 7.44 8.00 -5.60
N LYS A 24 7.06 7.13 -4.67
CA LYS A 24 6.22 5.98 -5.00
C LYS A 24 4.74 6.32 -4.83
N VAL A 25 3.93 5.88 -5.78
CA VAL A 25 2.47 5.88 -5.72
C VAL A 25 2.04 4.44 -5.90
N TRP A 26 1.34 3.90 -4.89
CA TRP A 26 1.05 2.46 -4.81
C TRP A 26 2.32 1.59 -4.98
N SER A 27 3.38 1.96 -4.25
CA SER A 27 4.70 1.30 -4.27
C SER A 27 5.44 1.29 -5.62
N ILE A 28 4.88 1.94 -6.65
CA ILE A 28 5.47 2.05 -7.99
C ILE A 28 6.05 3.47 -8.18
N PRO A 29 7.25 3.63 -8.76
CA PRO A 29 7.85 4.94 -9.05
C PRO A 29 6.95 5.85 -9.90
N LEU A 30 6.75 7.09 -9.47
CA LEU A 30 5.89 8.06 -10.16
C LEU A 30 6.47 8.51 -11.50
N GLY A 31 7.61 9.17 -11.51
CA GLY A 31 8.30 9.64 -12.71
C GLY A 31 8.94 8.51 -13.52
N GLY A 32 9.42 7.46 -12.87
CA GLY A 32 10.06 6.33 -13.56
C GLY A 32 9.11 5.38 -14.29
N VAL A 33 7.88 5.23 -13.82
CA VAL A 33 6.94 4.23 -14.34
C VAL A 33 5.58 4.83 -14.65
N TRP A 34 4.93 5.48 -13.68
CA TRP A 34 3.57 5.98 -13.86
C TRP A 34 3.47 7.06 -14.93
N VAL A 35 4.32 8.07 -14.89
CA VAL A 35 4.27 9.19 -15.83
C VAL A 35 4.54 8.72 -17.26
N PRO A 36 5.58 7.91 -17.56
CA PRO A 36 5.77 7.33 -18.89
C PRO A 36 4.58 6.48 -19.35
N PHE A 37 4.03 5.62 -18.48
CA PHE A 37 2.88 4.79 -18.80
C PHE A 37 1.65 5.65 -19.16
N LEU A 38 1.29 6.61 -18.31
CA LEU A 38 0.13 7.48 -18.52
C LEU A 38 0.32 8.45 -19.70
N THR A 39 1.56 8.84 -19.98
CA THR A 39 1.90 9.60 -21.19
C THR A 39 1.68 8.73 -22.44
N ALA A 40 2.07 7.45 -22.40
CA ALA A 40 1.83 6.53 -23.50
C ALA A 40 0.33 6.26 -23.71
N THR A 41 -0.47 6.13 -22.66
CA THR A 41 -1.93 5.95 -22.80
C THR A 41 -2.59 7.20 -23.39
N ASN A 42 -2.13 8.40 -23.01
CA ASN A 42 -2.57 9.64 -23.65
C ASN A 42 -2.21 9.66 -25.15
N ALA A 43 -0.97 9.30 -25.49
CA ALA A 43 -0.52 9.26 -26.88
C ALA A 43 -1.29 8.25 -27.73
N ALA A 44 -1.72 7.13 -27.13
CA ALA A 44 -2.56 6.13 -27.76
C ALA A 44 -4.06 6.54 -27.85
N GLY A 45 -4.47 7.64 -27.22
CA GLY A 45 -5.86 8.09 -27.18
C GLY A 45 -6.74 7.36 -26.16
N GLU A 46 -6.16 6.54 -25.29
CA GLU A 46 -6.88 5.75 -24.27
C GLU A 46 -7.22 6.59 -23.03
N THR A 47 -6.46 7.65 -22.79
CA THR A 47 -6.70 8.61 -21.72
C THR A 47 -6.58 10.05 -22.23
N ALA A 48 -7.17 10.99 -21.49
CA ALA A 48 -7.11 12.42 -21.79
C ALA A 48 -6.60 13.22 -20.57
N ILE A 49 -5.48 12.78 -19.99
CA ILE A 49 -4.88 13.43 -18.81
C ILE A 49 -4.31 14.78 -19.24
N PRO A 50 -4.57 15.89 -18.53
CA PRO A 50 -4.02 17.19 -18.91
C PRO A 50 -2.48 17.20 -18.95
N ALA A 51 -1.91 17.92 -19.91
CA ALA A 51 -0.46 17.95 -20.13
C ALA A 51 0.30 18.50 -18.91
N GLU A 52 -0.28 19.47 -18.20
CA GLU A 52 0.25 20.04 -16.97
C GLU A 52 0.22 19.05 -15.79
N ALA A 53 -0.64 18.03 -15.82
CA ALA A 53 -0.66 16.98 -14.81
C ALA A 53 0.42 15.93 -15.08
N LEU A 54 0.71 15.65 -16.36
CA LEU A 54 1.82 14.77 -16.75
C LEU A 54 3.19 15.44 -16.61
N GLY A 55 3.29 16.72 -16.99
CA GLY A 55 4.52 17.51 -16.92
C GLY A 55 4.88 17.96 -15.51
N ASN A 56 3.91 18.13 -14.62
CA ASN A 56 4.13 18.39 -13.19
C ASN A 56 3.22 17.49 -12.32
N PRO A 57 3.58 16.21 -12.18
CA PRO A 57 2.75 15.21 -11.52
C PRO A 57 2.81 15.31 -9.99
N LEU A 58 3.76 16.07 -9.43
CA LEU A 58 3.92 16.28 -8.00
C LEU A 58 3.76 17.77 -7.67
N ARG A 59 2.64 18.14 -7.06
CA ARG A 59 2.25 19.53 -6.83
C ARG A 59 2.28 19.88 -5.35
N LEU A 60 2.54 21.13 -5.05
CA LEU A 60 2.40 21.67 -3.70
C LEU A 60 0.93 21.53 -3.26
N ALA A 61 0.70 20.92 -2.11
CA ALA A 61 -0.62 20.84 -1.53
C ALA A 61 -0.99 22.20 -0.93
N LEU A 62 -2.22 22.63 -1.18
CA LEU A 62 -2.77 23.86 -0.66
C LEU A 62 -3.88 23.56 0.36
N GLU A 63 -4.07 24.45 1.32
CA GLU A 63 -5.26 24.50 2.16
C GLU A 63 -6.44 25.11 1.39
N LYS A 64 -7.64 25.10 2.00
CA LYS A 64 -8.87 25.61 1.37
C LYS A 64 -8.79 27.10 1.02
N ASP A 65 -8.00 27.87 1.75
CA ASP A 65 -7.75 29.29 1.53
C ASP A 65 -6.66 29.57 0.47
N GLY A 66 -6.08 28.51 -0.13
CA GLY A 66 -5.03 28.61 -1.14
C GLY A 66 -3.61 28.74 -0.58
N THR A 67 -3.43 28.76 0.74
CA THR A 67 -2.09 28.80 1.35
C THR A 67 -1.37 27.45 1.25
N PRO A 68 -0.03 27.42 1.16
CA PRO A 68 0.73 26.16 1.17
C PRO A 68 0.51 25.35 2.45
N LYS A 69 0.25 24.06 2.29
CA LYS A 69 0.13 23.11 3.39
C LYS A 69 1.51 22.66 3.87
N PHE A 70 1.72 22.68 5.18
CA PHE A 70 2.93 22.18 5.83
C PHE A 70 2.63 20.93 6.69
N SER A 71 3.62 20.06 6.85
CA SER A 71 3.56 18.93 7.78
C SER A 71 3.69 19.42 9.23
N THR A 72 3.42 18.54 10.19
CA THR A 72 3.68 18.79 11.62
C THR A 72 5.15 19.11 11.92
N SER A 73 6.06 18.66 11.06
CA SER A 73 7.51 18.97 11.11
C SER A 73 7.91 20.25 10.35
N GLY A 74 6.94 21.03 9.85
CA GLY A 74 7.19 22.29 9.15
C GLY A 74 7.71 22.16 7.72
N ARG A 75 7.58 20.98 7.07
CA ARG A 75 7.98 20.78 5.67
C ARG A 75 6.80 20.98 4.72
N PRO A 76 6.99 21.61 3.54
CA PRO A 76 5.93 21.72 2.55
C PRO A 76 5.41 20.34 2.13
N VAL A 77 4.09 20.20 2.04
CA VAL A 77 3.46 18.95 1.64
C VAL A 77 3.29 18.93 0.12
N PHE A 78 3.81 17.89 -0.51
CA PHE A 78 3.58 17.63 -1.93
C PHE A 78 2.61 16.46 -2.11
N ARG A 79 1.72 16.60 -3.10
CA ARG A 79 0.73 15.59 -3.48
C ARG A 79 0.79 15.33 -4.97
N VAL A 80 0.40 14.12 -5.36
CA VAL A 80 0.27 13.76 -6.77
C VAL A 80 -0.87 14.60 -7.37
N ALA A 81 -0.70 15.07 -8.61
CA ALA A 81 -1.75 15.75 -9.37
C ALA A 81 -3.02 14.89 -9.38
N LYS A 82 -4.19 15.51 -9.17
CA LYS A 82 -5.44 14.78 -8.95
C LYS A 82 -5.75 13.84 -10.11
N GLU A 83 -5.54 14.29 -11.33
CA GLU A 83 -5.82 13.57 -12.56
C GLU A 83 -4.95 12.30 -12.68
N VAL A 84 -3.66 12.42 -12.32
CA VAL A 84 -2.73 11.28 -12.26
C VAL A 84 -3.13 10.32 -11.14
N ALA A 85 -3.45 10.85 -9.95
CA ALA A 85 -3.86 10.03 -8.80
C ALA A 85 -5.14 9.24 -9.07
N ASP A 86 -6.13 9.85 -9.72
CA ASP A 86 -7.40 9.22 -10.08
C ASP A 86 -7.18 8.10 -11.11
N GLN A 87 -6.32 8.30 -12.11
CA GLN A 87 -5.99 7.27 -13.09
C GLN A 87 -5.22 6.10 -12.46
N VAL A 88 -4.26 6.38 -11.58
CA VAL A 88 -3.56 5.33 -10.82
C VAL A 88 -4.55 4.52 -9.99
N ARG A 89 -5.55 5.15 -9.37
CA ARG A 89 -6.62 4.44 -8.65
C ARG A 89 -7.40 3.51 -9.58
N ILE A 90 -7.82 3.98 -10.74
CA ILE A 90 -8.56 3.16 -11.73
C ILE A 90 -7.71 1.96 -12.18
N VAL A 91 -6.44 2.18 -12.51
CA VAL A 91 -5.51 1.09 -12.88
C VAL A 91 -5.38 0.07 -11.75
N LYS A 92 -5.24 0.52 -10.51
CA LYS A 92 -5.19 -0.36 -9.33
C LYS A 92 -6.48 -1.19 -9.20
N ASP A 93 -7.65 -0.56 -9.31
CA ASP A 93 -8.93 -1.25 -9.16
C ASP A 93 -9.09 -2.33 -10.25
N ASN A 94 -8.74 -2.01 -11.50
CA ASN A 94 -8.74 -2.97 -12.61
C ASN A 94 -7.70 -4.09 -12.45
N PHE A 95 -6.51 -3.77 -11.92
CA PHE A 95 -5.48 -4.78 -11.64
C PHE A 95 -5.98 -5.79 -10.59
N VAL A 96 -6.57 -5.30 -9.49
CA VAL A 96 -7.15 -6.15 -8.45
C VAL A 96 -8.27 -7.02 -9.02
N ALA A 97 -9.16 -6.45 -9.83
CA ALA A 97 -10.21 -7.21 -10.52
C ALA A 97 -9.62 -8.33 -11.39
N GLY A 98 -8.52 -8.08 -12.10
CA GLY A 98 -7.81 -9.09 -12.89
C GLY A 98 -7.20 -10.22 -12.03
N LEU A 99 -6.64 -9.91 -10.87
CA LEU A 99 -6.13 -10.91 -9.92
C LEU A 99 -7.26 -11.78 -9.35
N MET A 100 -8.39 -11.16 -8.99
CA MET A 100 -9.56 -11.88 -8.51
C MET A 100 -10.15 -12.79 -9.59
N ALA A 101 -10.30 -12.30 -10.82
CA ALA A 101 -10.81 -13.08 -11.94
C ALA A 101 -9.94 -14.33 -12.21
N TYR A 102 -8.61 -14.18 -12.17
CA TYR A 102 -7.71 -15.33 -12.28
C TYR A 102 -7.89 -16.32 -11.12
N THR A 103 -8.00 -15.82 -9.89
CA THR A 103 -8.20 -16.66 -8.70
C THR A 103 -9.49 -17.46 -8.80
N GLU A 104 -10.59 -16.83 -9.20
CA GLU A 104 -11.87 -17.51 -9.43
C GLU A 104 -11.79 -18.53 -10.55
N SER A 105 -11.09 -18.22 -11.64
CA SER A 105 -10.87 -19.15 -12.75
C SER A 105 -10.15 -20.42 -12.29
N VAL A 106 -9.09 -20.28 -11.49
CA VAL A 106 -8.36 -21.42 -10.91
C VAL A 106 -9.23 -22.19 -9.93
N ALA A 107 -9.95 -21.50 -9.04
CA ALA A 107 -10.83 -22.14 -8.06
C ALA A 107 -11.95 -22.96 -8.73
N LYS A 108 -12.48 -22.50 -9.86
CA LYS A 108 -13.51 -23.21 -10.64
C LYS A 108 -12.91 -24.33 -11.49
N GLY A 109 -11.77 -24.10 -12.15
CA GLY A 109 -11.14 -25.06 -13.06
C GLY A 109 -10.35 -26.18 -12.37
N MET A 110 -9.84 -25.91 -11.16
CA MET A 110 -8.98 -26.81 -10.39
C MET A 110 -9.32 -26.80 -8.89
N PRO A 111 -10.57 -27.11 -8.50
CA PRO A 111 -11.06 -26.90 -7.13
C PRO A 111 -10.31 -27.73 -6.08
N ALA A 112 -9.95 -28.97 -6.40
CA ALA A 112 -9.22 -29.84 -5.49
C ALA A 112 -7.79 -29.33 -5.25
N GLN A 113 -7.09 -28.92 -6.31
CA GLN A 113 -5.72 -28.40 -6.21
C GLN A 113 -5.70 -27.08 -5.45
N PHE A 114 -6.65 -26.20 -5.74
CA PHE A 114 -6.79 -24.93 -5.03
C PHE A 114 -7.07 -25.16 -3.54
N LYS A 115 -8.04 -26.03 -3.21
CA LYS A 115 -8.37 -26.39 -1.82
C LYS A 115 -7.17 -26.99 -1.08
N ASN A 116 -6.48 -27.96 -1.69
CA ASN A 116 -5.31 -28.60 -1.08
C ASN A 116 -4.21 -27.58 -0.81
N GLN A 117 -3.99 -26.62 -1.72
CA GLN A 117 -3.00 -25.57 -1.54
C GLN A 117 -3.36 -24.63 -0.39
N VAL A 118 -4.65 -24.28 -0.24
CA VAL A 118 -5.14 -23.46 0.87
C VAL A 118 -4.96 -24.19 2.20
N GLU A 119 -5.40 -25.45 2.31
CA GLU A 119 -5.28 -26.24 3.54
C GLU A 119 -3.82 -26.45 3.96
N ALA A 120 -2.95 -26.78 2.99
CA ALA A 120 -1.52 -26.93 3.25
C ALA A 120 -0.88 -25.62 3.75
N ALA A 121 -1.24 -24.49 3.14
CA ALA A 121 -0.75 -23.17 3.55
C ALA A 121 -1.22 -22.78 4.95
N LEU A 122 -2.49 -23.02 5.28
CA LEU A 122 -3.04 -22.74 6.61
C LEU A 122 -2.34 -23.57 7.69
N LYS A 123 -2.20 -24.88 7.47
CA LYS A 123 -1.51 -25.77 8.40
C LYS A 123 -0.04 -25.37 8.61
N ALA A 124 0.64 -24.92 7.55
CA ALA A 124 2.01 -24.44 7.65
C ALA A 124 2.13 -23.07 8.36
N GLY A 125 1.09 -22.24 8.28
CA GLY A 125 1.06 -20.91 8.91
C GLY A 125 0.69 -20.93 10.40
N GLU A 126 -0.02 -21.94 10.87
CA GLU A 126 -0.52 -22.03 12.26
C GLU A 126 0.58 -21.91 13.34
N PRO A 127 1.74 -22.60 13.24
CA PRO A 127 2.81 -22.44 14.23
C PRO A 127 3.42 -21.03 14.26
N LEU A 128 3.45 -20.34 13.12
CA LEU A 128 3.95 -18.97 13.03
C LEU A 128 2.98 -18.01 13.72
N ALA A 129 1.68 -18.17 13.45
CA ALA A 129 0.65 -17.36 14.09
C ALA A 129 0.66 -17.51 15.62
N GLN A 130 0.84 -18.74 16.13
CA GLN A 130 0.93 -18.98 17.56
C GLN A 130 2.18 -18.32 18.17
N LYS A 131 3.34 -18.51 17.55
CA LYS A 131 4.59 -17.88 18.01
C LYS A 131 4.49 -16.35 18.04
N ASP A 132 3.89 -15.75 17.02
CA ASP A 132 3.69 -14.30 16.94
C ASP A 132 2.73 -13.83 18.05
N ALA A 133 1.67 -14.59 18.35
CA ALA A 133 0.76 -14.30 19.45
C ALA A 133 1.45 -14.40 20.83
N ASP A 134 2.25 -15.42 21.06
CA ASP A 134 3.02 -15.61 22.30
C ASP A 134 4.01 -14.45 22.49
N THR A 135 4.73 -14.07 21.41
CA THR A 135 5.68 -12.95 21.44
C THR A 135 5.00 -11.63 21.78
N LEU A 136 3.79 -11.39 21.25
CA LEU A 136 2.99 -10.22 21.58
C LEU A 136 2.52 -10.22 23.03
N ALA A 137 2.11 -11.38 23.55
CA ALA A 137 1.70 -11.54 24.95
C ALA A 137 2.88 -11.27 25.91
N ASP A 138 4.05 -11.83 25.62
CA ASP A 138 5.28 -11.61 26.40
C ASP A 138 5.68 -10.14 26.40
N TYR A 139 5.64 -9.49 25.24
CA TYR A 139 5.92 -8.05 25.13
C TYR A 139 4.91 -7.22 25.92
N ALA A 140 3.61 -7.50 25.81
CA ALA A 140 2.58 -6.78 26.57
C ALA A 140 2.74 -6.97 28.09
N ALA A 141 3.08 -8.18 28.55
CA ALA A 141 3.37 -8.45 29.95
C ALA A 141 4.59 -7.63 30.45
N SER A 142 5.63 -7.49 29.64
CA SER A 142 6.81 -6.67 29.96
C SER A 142 6.54 -5.17 30.05
N GLN A 143 5.41 -4.70 29.47
CA GLN A 143 4.99 -3.29 29.48
C GLN A 143 3.97 -2.99 30.59
N THR A 144 3.52 -3.98 31.37
CA THR A 144 2.61 -3.73 32.49
C THR A 144 3.46 -3.28 33.69
N PRO A 145 3.36 -2.01 34.14
CA PRO A 145 4.13 -1.56 35.28
C PRO A 145 3.63 -2.28 36.54
N GLU A 146 4.54 -3.00 37.20
CA GLU A 146 4.46 -3.24 38.63
C GLU A 146 4.14 -1.88 39.30
N ALA A 147 3.07 -1.85 40.09
CA ALA A 147 2.45 -0.64 40.61
C ALA A 147 3.49 0.40 41.09
N ALA A 148 3.60 1.50 40.34
CA ALA A 148 4.36 2.66 40.79
C ALA A 148 3.72 3.18 42.10
N PRO A 149 4.49 3.39 43.19
CA PRO A 149 3.96 4.02 44.38
C PRO A 149 3.47 5.42 44.01
N VAL A 150 2.24 5.73 44.41
CA VAL A 150 1.59 7.03 44.24
C VAL A 150 2.54 8.08 44.83
N SER A 151 3.17 8.89 43.98
CA SER A 151 4.03 9.98 44.44
C SER A 151 3.15 11.05 45.09
N GLU A 152 3.32 11.25 46.39
CA GLU A 152 2.90 12.45 47.12
C GLU A 152 3.49 13.69 46.44
N ALA A 153 2.70 14.34 45.59
CA ALA A 153 3.02 15.64 45.01
C ALA A 153 1.78 16.55 44.97
N GLU A 154 0.96 16.51 46.02
CA GLU A 154 -0.14 17.45 46.20
C GLU A 154 -0.36 17.76 47.69
N LYS A 155 0.57 18.50 48.30
CA LYS A 155 0.35 19.26 49.54
C LYS A 155 1.42 20.33 49.78
N VAL A 156 1.76 21.11 48.76
CA VAL A 156 2.44 22.42 48.93
C VAL A 156 1.67 23.46 48.14
N LEU A 157 0.39 23.64 48.48
CA LEU A 157 -0.36 24.85 48.14
C LEU A 157 -1.57 25.01 49.08
N ALA A 158 -1.31 24.97 50.39
CA ALA A 158 -2.29 25.35 51.41
C ALA A 158 -1.58 25.95 52.63
N THR A 159 -0.68 26.89 52.36
CA THR A 159 -0.19 27.88 53.34
C THR A 159 0.25 29.12 52.57
N ALA A 160 -0.75 29.88 52.15
CA ALA A 160 -0.63 31.30 51.80
C ALA A 160 -1.95 31.96 52.20
#